data_AF-A0A1V3WKJ0-F1
#
_entry.id   AF-A0A1V3WKJ0-F1
#
_cell.length_a   1.000
_cell.length_b   1.000
_cell.length_c   1.000
_cell.angle_alpha   90.00
_cell.angle_beta   90.00
_cell.angle_gamma   90.00
#
_symmetry.space_group_name_H-M   'P 1'
#
loop_
_entity.id
_entity.type
_entity.pdbx_description
1 polymer ?
#
loop_
_entity_poly.entity_id
_entity_poly.type
_entity_poly.pdbx_seq_one_letter_code
_entity_poly.pdbx_strand_id
1 'polypeptide(L)'
;MCPSYQVTREEKHSTRGRARLLFEMLRGEVITDGWQSAEVADALDLCLACKGCTSDCPVDVDIPTYKAEFLYHHFRSLRRWRPRYAYAFGFIDQAARLASAMPELANFATQTPVLSRIAKAIAGIDRRRPLPTFAPMTLQQWFARRPVVNAGGRRVILFPDTFNNRLHTDVGVACVQAIEAAGWQVVMPMGHICCGRPLYDYGFLDIAERYLQRVIGRLRSEIRAGTPIVGMEPSCLAVFKDELPKLLPNDDDADRLVRNSYHFAQFFTQFDVEAPKVAGARALLWGHCHQRATGGVDADQQVLQQMGIGVQPVSGGCCGLAGSWGFEQGKYQLSLECGEQALLPAIRKNRDALVVANGFSCQTQISDSGSANALHLGQVMAMANASADIGSAVPRVGRAGLAHPRHPGGGSDGGTGRRRGRRCRPGAEIRDRPASLLGRLRQTAPAIADVACASCYLPLLSHRSPRLPGRDTRSARLTATSSGAQRLCR
;
A
#
# COMPACT_ATOMS: atom_id res chain seq x y z
N MET A 1 6.98 5.27 20.89
CA MET A 1 6.94 6.77 20.86
C MET A 1 6.70 7.26 19.43
N CYS A 2 5.91 8.34 19.22
CA CYS A 2 5.62 8.85 17.87
C CYS A 2 6.90 9.29 17.10
N PRO A 3 7.10 8.84 15.85
CA PRO A 3 8.28 9.22 15.06
C PRO A 3 8.42 10.73 14.85
N SER A 4 7.30 11.43 14.57
CA SER A 4 7.28 12.89 14.39
C SER A 4 7.73 13.65 15.64
N TYR A 5 7.40 13.16 16.83
CA TYR A 5 7.83 13.76 18.10
C TYR A 5 9.32 13.56 18.33
N GLN A 6 9.85 12.38 18.00
CA GLN A 6 11.28 12.10 18.16
C GLN A 6 12.15 13.02 17.28
N VAL A 7 11.61 13.50 16.15
CA VAL A 7 12.24 14.52 15.31
C VAL A 7 12.00 15.93 15.85
N THR A 8 10.75 16.35 15.98
CA THR A 8 10.40 17.75 16.27
C THR A 8 10.64 18.16 17.72
N ARG A 9 10.61 17.21 18.67
CA ARG A 9 10.66 17.43 20.12
C ARG A 9 9.55 18.33 20.68
N GLU A 10 8.50 18.58 19.89
CA GLU A 10 7.34 19.37 20.29
C GLU A 10 6.24 18.46 20.84
N GLU A 11 5.78 18.73 22.07
CA GLU A 11 4.81 17.88 22.75
C GLU A 11 3.51 17.66 21.96
N LYS A 12 3.04 18.67 21.21
CA LYS A 12 1.84 18.53 20.36
C LYS A 12 1.95 17.42 19.30
N HIS A 13 3.17 17.01 18.94
CA HIS A 13 3.41 15.91 17.99
C HIS A 13 3.62 14.55 18.68
N SER A 14 3.54 14.49 20.01
CA SER A 14 3.55 13.25 20.79
C SER A 14 2.17 12.58 20.75
N THR A 15 2.09 11.28 21.06
CA THR A 15 0.80 10.58 21.22
C THR A 15 -0.07 11.25 22.28
N ARG A 16 0.54 11.60 23.42
CA ARG A 16 -0.11 12.25 24.56
C ARG A 16 -0.60 13.65 24.19
N GLY A 17 0.23 14.45 23.52
CA GLY A 17 -0.13 15.79 23.08
C GLY A 17 -1.30 15.79 22.11
N ARG A 18 -1.30 14.89 21.12
CA ARG A 18 -2.42 14.72 20.19
C ARG A 18 -3.70 14.28 20.88
N ALA A 19 -3.61 13.29 21.78
CA ALA A 19 -4.75 12.84 22.58
C ALA A 19 -5.32 14.01 23.42
N ARG A 20 -4.44 14.82 24.03
CA ARG A 20 -4.84 15.98 24.82
C ARG A 20 -5.54 17.04 23.98
N LEU A 21 -5.01 17.38 22.80
CA LEU A 21 -5.65 18.37 21.91
C LEU A 21 -7.02 17.90 21.41
N LEU A 22 -7.13 16.63 21.02
CA LEU A 22 -8.43 16.03 20.65
C LEU A 22 -9.42 16.05 21.81
N PHE A 23 -8.96 15.76 23.03
CA PHE A 23 -9.79 15.81 24.23
C PHE A 23 -10.27 17.25 24.53
N GLU A 24 -9.39 18.24 24.46
CA GLU A 24 -9.77 19.66 24.67
C GLU A 24 -10.76 20.14 23.62
N MET A 25 -10.61 19.70 22.36
CA MET A 25 -11.55 19.96 21.28
C MET A 25 -12.95 19.37 21.57
N LEU A 26 -13.01 18.14 22.10
CA LEU A 26 -14.29 17.51 22.44
C LEU A 26 -14.95 18.13 23.68
N ARG A 27 -14.16 18.66 24.63
CA ARG A 27 -14.68 19.38 25.79
C ARG A 27 -15.24 20.75 25.43
N GLY A 28 -14.61 21.45 24.50
CA GLY A 28 -15.07 22.77 24.05
C GLY A 28 -14.79 23.92 25.03
N GLU A 29 -13.97 23.71 26.07
CA GLU A 29 -13.63 24.75 27.06
C GLU A 29 -12.46 25.64 26.60
N VAL A 30 -11.38 25.03 26.08
CA VAL A 30 -10.19 25.74 25.59
C VAL A 30 -10.19 25.83 24.06
N ILE A 31 -10.49 24.73 23.38
CA ILE A 31 -10.63 24.68 21.91
C ILE A 31 -12.12 24.75 21.59
N THR A 32 -12.61 25.94 21.27
CA THR A 32 -14.06 26.22 21.18
C THR A 32 -14.65 26.01 19.78
N ASP A 33 -13.83 25.89 18.74
CA ASP A 33 -14.27 25.70 17.35
C ASP A 33 -14.43 24.22 16.96
N GLY A 34 -14.23 23.30 17.92
CA GLY A 34 -14.53 21.87 17.78
C GLY A 34 -13.82 21.25 16.57
N TRP A 35 -14.57 20.54 15.73
CA TRP A 35 -14.05 19.90 14.52
C TRP A 35 -13.38 20.87 13.52
N GLN A 36 -13.53 22.19 13.68
CA GLN A 36 -12.90 23.19 12.83
C GLN A 36 -11.55 23.70 13.36
N SER A 37 -11.08 23.18 14.51
CA SER A 37 -9.82 23.56 15.18
C SER A 37 -8.60 23.48 14.26
N ALA A 38 -7.88 24.60 14.19
CA ALA A 38 -6.59 24.68 13.51
C ALA A 38 -5.49 24.00 14.35
N GLU A 39 -5.55 24.13 15.68
CA GLU A 39 -4.57 23.55 16.61
C GLU A 39 -4.54 22.02 16.54
N VAL A 40 -5.73 21.40 16.47
CA VAL A 40 -5.86 19.95 16.30
C VAL A 40 -5.40 19.54 14.90
N ALA A 41 -5.80 20.28 13.85
CA ALA A 41 -5.40 19.99 12.49
C ALA A 41 -3.87 20.02 12.34
N ASP A 42 -3.20 21.04 12.89
CA ASP A 42 -1.75 21.20 12.88
C ASP A 42 -1.03 20.05 13.60
N ALA A 43 -1.52 19.65 14.77
CA ALA A 43 -0.93 18.54 15.51
C ALA A 43 -1.06 17.19 14.78
N LEU A 44 -2.18 16.99 14.08
CA LEU A 44 -2.48 15.77 13.31
C LEU A 44 -1.82 15.75 11.92
N ASP A 45 -1.42 16.90 11.38
CA ASP A 45 -0.74 16.99 10.08
C ASP A 45 0.57 16.19 10.07
N LEU A 46 1.33 16.23 11.17
CA LEU A 46 2.55 15.43 11.34
C LEU A 46 2.29 14.03 11.92
N CYS A 47 1.04 13.58 12.03
CA CYS A 47 0.75 12.19 12.39
C CYS A 47 0.88 11.30 11.16
N LEU A 48 1.83 10.35 11.21
CA LEU A 48 2.15 9.41 10.13
C LEU A 48 1.11 8.28 9.96
N ALA A 49 0.06 8.23 10.79
CA ALA A 49 -0.94 7.15 10.79
C ALA A 49 -0.33 5.73 10.90
N CYS A 50 0.85 5.60 11.55
CA CYS A 50 1.64 4.37 11.56
C CYS A 50 1.15 3.28 12.54
N LYS A 51 0.13 3.58 13.35
CA LYS A 51 -0.44 2.71 14.41
C LYS A 51 0.51 2.26 15.52
N GLY A 52 1.71 2.83 15.61
CA GLY A 52 2.60 2.56 16.75
C GLY A 52 1.98 2.96 18.09
N CYS A 53 1.13 3.99 18.15
CA CYS A 53 0.42 4.32 19.39
C CYS A 53 -0.66 3.32 19.77
N THR A 54 -1.25 2.62 18.80
CA THR A 54 -2.27 1.61 19.04
C THR A 54 -1.64 0.37 19.68
N SER A 55 -0.46 -0.04 19.20
CA SER A 55 0.26 -1.20 19.73
C SER A 55 1.11 -0.92 20.98
N ASP A 56 1.72 0.26 21.07
CA ASP A 56 2.69 0.56 22.14
C ASP A 56 2.02 1.13 23.40
N CYS A 57 0.74 1.55 23.32
CA CYS A 57 0.06 2.20 24.43
C CYS A 57 -0.70 1.17 25.29
N PRO A 58 -0.50 1.12 26.61
CA PRO A 58 -1.18 0.17 27.51
C PRO A 58 -2.71 0.29 27.56
N VAL A 59 -3.27 1.38 27.01
CA VAL A 59 -4.71 1.66 26.96
C VAL A 59 -5.22 1.78 25.51
N ASP A 60 -4.46 1.23 24.55
CA ASP A 60 -4.86 1.07 23.14
C ASP A 60 -5.30 2.37 22.43
N VAL A 61 -4.59 3.48 22.68
CA VAL A 61 -4.93 4.77 22.04
C VAL A 61 -4.71 4.73 20.51
N ASP A 62 -5.79 4.90 19.75
CA ASP A 62 -5.77 4.88 18.29
C ASP A 62 -5.84 6.28 17.66
N ILE A 63 -4.74 7.03 17.79
CA ILE A 63 -4.60 8.35 17.16
C ILE A 63 -4.83 8.31 15.63
N PRO A 64 -4.39 7.30 14.87
CA PRO A 64 -4.71 7.19 13.45
C PRO A 64 -6.22 7.18 13.16
N THR A 65 -7.02 6.43 13.93
CA THR A 65 -8.48 6.45 13.78
C THR A 65 -9.06 7.81 14.15
N TYR A 66 -8.61 8.41 15.26
CA TYR A 66 -9.07 9.75 15.64
C TYR A 66 -8.68 10.81 14.61
N LYS A 67 -7.52 10.67 13.96
CA LYS A 67 -7.12 11.52 12.84
C LYS A 67 -8.08 11.39 11.68
N ALA A 68 -8.39 10.16 11.26
CA ALA A 68 -9.28 9.92 10.13
C ALA A 68 -10.68 10.52 10.38
N GLU A 69 -11.22 10.33 11.59
CA GLU A 69 -12.51 10.90 12.01
C GLU A 69 -12.47 12.43 12.09
N PHE A 70 -11.41 12.99 12.69
CA PHE A 70 -11.23 14.44 12.72
C PHE A 70 -11.20 15.03 11.30
N LEU A 71 -10.40 14.46 10.39
CA LEU A 71 -10.30 14.94 9.01
C LEU A 71 -11.63 14.78 8.24
N TYR A 72 -12.40 13.73 8.53
CA TYR A 72 -13.73 13.55 7.95
C TYR A 72 -14.66 14.72 8.31
N HIS A 73 -14.77 15.08 9.59
CA HIS A 73 -15.60 16.21 10.03
C HIS A 73 -15.01 17.57 9.66
N HIS A 74 -13.70 17.74 9.81
CA HIS A 74 -13.00 18.99 9.53
C HIS A 74 -13.26 19.49 8.11
N PHE A 75 -13.22 18.57 7.14
CA PHE A 75 -13.41 18.87 5.72
C PHE A 75 -14.81 18.51 5.18
N ARG A 76 -15.81 18.34 6.05
CA ARG A 76 -17.21 18.17 5.63
C ARG A 76 -17.89 19.49 5.29
N SER A 77 -17.37 20.60 5.81
CA SER A 77 -17.87 21.95 5.56
C SER A 77 -17.51 22.44 4.15
N LEU A 78 -18.45 23.11 3.46
CA LEU A 78 -18.21 23.76 2.16
C LEU A 78 -17.14 24.86 2.22
N ARG A 79 -16.76 25.31 3.42
CA ARG A 79 -15.77 26.38 3.62
C ARG A 79 -14.32 25.87 3.62
N ARG A 80 -14.09 24.56 3.71
CA ARG A 80 -12.74 23.99 3.80
C ARG A 80 -12.51 22.94 2.73
N TRP A 81 -11.41 23.09 2.00
CA TRP A 81 -10.95 22.12 1.02
C TRP A 81 -9.79 21.33 1.60
N ARG A 82 -9.78 20.02 1.36
CA ARG A 82 -8.60 19.21 1.66
C ARG A 82 -7.39 19.72 0.87
N PRO A 83 -6.17 19.58 1.40
CA PRO A 83 -4.95 19.86 0.65
C PRO A 83 -4.88 19.06 -0.65
N ARG A 84 -4.18 19.59 -1.66
CA ARG A 84 -4.07 18.96 -2.98
C ARG A 84 -3.51 17.53 -2.93
N TYR A 85 -2.55 17.29 -2.04
CA TYR A 85 -1.96 15.98 -1.83
C TYR A 85 -2.97 14.95 -1.31
N ALA A 86 -3.99 15.37 -0.54
CA ALA A 86 -5.02 14.47 -0.04
C ALA A 86 -5.88 13.94 -1.19
N TYR A 87 -6.19 14.77 -2.19
CA TYR A 87 -6.87 14.31 -3.40
C TYR A 87 -5.96 13.47 -4.29
N ALA A 88 -4.70 13.89 -4.50
CA ALA A 88 -3.75 13.16 -5.33
C ALA A 88 -3.48 11.74 -4.79
N PHE A 89 -3.24 11.63 -3.47
CA PHE A 89 -2.87 10.37 -2.84
C PHE A 89 -4.06 9.58 -2.30
N GLY A 90 -5.11 10.24 -1.80
CA GLY A 90 -6.35 9.57 -1.40
C GLY A 90 -6.97 8.76 -2.54
N PHE A 91 -6.88 9.29 -3.77
CA PHE A 91 -7.37 8.64 -4.98
C PHE A 91 -6.27 7.97 -5.82
N ILE A 92 -5.12 7.65 -5.22
CA ILE A 92 -3.98 7.07 -5.95
C ILE A 92 -4.32 5.78 -6.68
N ASP A 93 -5.22 4.95 -6.14
CA ASP A 93 -5.69 3.73 -6.82
C ASP A 93 -6.35 4.05 -8.17
N GLN A 94 -7.17 5.10 -8.23
CA GLN A 94 -7.85 5.51 -9.46
C GLN A 94 -6.86 6.13 -10.44
N ALA A 95 -5.98 7.00 -9.95
CA ALA A 95 -4.91 7.59 -10.76
C ALA A 95 -3.97 6.51 -11.34
N ALA A 96 -3.56 5.55 -10.52
CA ALA A 96 -2.71 4.44 -10.94
C ALA A 96 -3.42 3.53 -11.94
N ARG A 97 -4.72 3.27 -11.77
CA ARG A 97 -5.51 2.48 -12.73
C ARG A 97 -5.54 3.13 -14.11
N LEU A 98 -5.70 4.46 -14.18
CA LEU A 98 -5.66 5.20 -15.44
C LEU A 98 -4.24 5.22 -16.03
N ALA A 99 -3.22 5.49 -15.20
CA ALA A 99 -1.83 5.54 -15.63
C ALA A 99 -1.33 4.20 -16.17
N SER A 100 -1.71 3.08 -15.55
CA SER A 100 -1.34 1.73 -16.00
C SER A 100 -2.03 1.28 -17.30
N ALA A 101 -3.00 2.04 -17.82
CA ALA A 101 -3.53 1.77 -19.17
C ALA A 101 -2.56 2.21 -20.27
N MET A 102 -1.71 3.22 -19.98
CA MET A 102 -0.69 3.75 -20.89
C MET A 102 0.60 4.04 -20.08
N PRO A 103 1.27 3.00 -19.54
CA PRO A 103 2.36 3.17 -18.59
C PRO A 103 3.56 3.91 -19.19
N GLU A 104 3.84 3.74 -20.49
CA GLU A 104 4.92 4.46 -21.18
C GLU A 104 4.68 5.97 -21.18
N LEU A 105 3.46 6.42 -21.48
CA LEU A 105 3.10 7.83 -21.45
C LEU A 105 3.10 8.39 -20.03
N ALA A 106 2.56 7.64 -19.07
CA ALA A 106 2.58 8.02 -17.66
C ALA A 106 4.02 8.17 -17.13
N ASN A 107 4.90 7.24 -17.49
CA ASN A 107 6.31 7.29 -17.13
C ASN A 107 7.02 8.44 -17.86
N PHE A 108 6.76 8.66 -19.16
CA PHE A 108 7.31 9.80 -19.88
C PHE A 108 6.94 11.13 -19.19
N ALA A 109 5.68 11.31 -18.81
CA ALA A 109 5.22 12.50 -18.11
C ALA A 109 5.82 12.65 -16.68
N THR A 110 5.88 11.57 -15.91
CA THR A 110 6.37 11.61 -14.52
C THR A 110 7.89 11.65 -14.38
N GLN A 111 8.63 11.15 -15.38
CA GLN A 111 10.09 11.10 -15.37
C GLN A 111 10.75 12.27 -16.13
N THR A 112 10.01 13.01 -16.97
CA THR A 112 10.53 14.21 -17.62
C THR A 112 10.63 15.38 -16.63
N PRO A 113 11.81 16.01 -16.40
CA PRO A 113 12.01 16.95 -15.30
C PRO A 113 11.03 18.13 -15.22
N VAL A 114 10.64 18.70 -16.37
CA VAL A 114 9.69 19.83 -16.43
C VAL A 114 8.27 19.37 -16.14
N LEU A 115 7.82 18.30 -16.81
CA LEU A 115 6.47 17.74 -16.63
C LEU A 115 6.29 17.19 -15.21
N SER A 116 7.29 16.48 -14.70
CA SER A 116 7.34 15.96 -13.33
C SER A 116 7.20 17.08 -12.29
N ARG A 117 7.86 18.23 -12.53
CA ARG A 117 7.75 19.39 -11.63
C ARG A 117 6.35 20.00 -11.64
N ILE A 118 5.71 20.08 -12.80
CA ILE A 118 4.33 20.56 -12.93
C ILE A 118 3.37 19.59 -12.23
N ALA A 119 3.51 18.28 -12.50
CA ALA A 119 2.69 17.24 -11.87
C ALA A 119 2.81 17.26 -10.35
N LYS A 120 4.05 17.32 -9.81
CA LYS A 120 4.30 17.47 -8.37
C LYS A 120 3.69 18.74 -7.81
N ALA A 121 3.85 19.87 -8.51
CA ALA A 121 3.27 21.13 -8.09
C ALA A 121 1.75 21.02 -7.99
N ILE A 122 1.06 20.50 -9.01
CA ILE A 122 -0.41 20.31 -9.01
C ILE A 122 -0.84 19.37 -7.88
N ALA A 123 -0.14 18.26 -7.70
CA ALA A 123 -0.45 17.25 -6.69
C ALA A 123 -0.07 17.65 -5.25
N GLY A 124 0.63 18.77 -5.04
CA GLY A 124 1.10 19.16 -3.70
C GLY A 124 2.23 18.27 -3.16
N ILE A 125 3.07 17.75 -4.05
CA ILE A 125 4.21 16.87 -3.74
C ILE A 125 5.49 17.71 -3.61
N ASP A 126 6.34 17.38 -2.63
CA ASP A 126 7.65 18.00 -2.48
C ASP A 126 8.51 17.75 -3.73
N ARG A 127 9.10 18.83 -4.27
CA ARG A 127 9.83 18.80 -5.55
C ARG A 127 11.06 17.87 -5.52
N ARG A 128 11.60 17.60 -4.32
CA ARG A 128 12.76 16.73 -4.10
C ARG A 128 12.44 15.25 -4.24
N ARG A 129 11.16 14.86 -4.17
CA ARG A 129 10.76 13.46 -4.26
C ARG A 129 10.78 12.96 -5.70
N PRO A 130 11.45 11.84 -6.02
CA PRO A 130 11.23 11.16 -7.30
C PRO A 130 9.80 10.62 -7.34
N LEU A 131 9.14 10.68 -8.51
CA LEU A 131 7.85 10.02 -8.67
C LEU A 131 8.08 8.56 -9.04
N PRO A 132 7.33 7.61 -8.46
CA PRO A 132 7.53 6.20 -8.76
C PRO A 132 7.11 5.89 -10.21
N THR A 133 7.72 4.87 -10.78
CA THR A 133 7.46 4.40 -12.14
C THR A 133 6.36 3.35 -12.16
N PHE A 134 5.48 3.42 -13.16
CA PHE A 134 4.51 2.37 -13.42
C PHE A 134 5.17 1.21 -14.15
N ALA A 135 4.80 -0.02 -13.77
CA ALA A 135 5.24 -1.22 -14.45
C ALA A 135 4.66 -1.26 -15.88
N PRO A 136 5.38 -1.84 -16.85
CA PRO A 136 4.90 -1.96 -18.23
C PRO A 136 3.66 -2.88 -18.34
N MET A 137 3.46 -3.76 -17.37
CA MET A 137 2.32 -4.66 -17.28
C MET A 137 1.87 -4.78 -15.83
N THR A 138 0.56 -4.83 -15.61
CA THR A 138 0.03 -5.05 -14.27
C THR A 138 0.18 -6.51 -13.84
N LEU A 139 0.27 -6.75 -12.53
CA LEU A 139 0.33 -8.11 -11.97
C LEU A 139 -0.86 -8.96 -12.40
N GLN A 140 -2.08 -8.40 -12.34
CA GLN A 140 -3.28 -9.10 -12.78
C GLN A 140 -3.22 -9.48 -14.26
N GLN A 141 -2.74 -8.59 -15.14
CA GLN A 141 -2.56 -8.91 -16.56
C GLN A 141 -1.52 -10.01 -16.78
N TRP A 142 -0.39 -9.95 -16.08
CA TRP A 142 0.63 -10.99 -16.13
C TRP A 142 0.06 -12.34 -15.64
N PHE A 143 -0.66 -12.33 -14.52
CA PHE A 143 -1.26 -13.51 -13.91
C PHE A 143 -2.33 -14.17 -14.79
N ALA A 144 -3.08 -13.39 -15.57
CA ALA A 144 -4.09 -13.92 -16.48
C ALA A 144 -3.51 -14.55 -17.76
N ARG A 145 -2.25 -14.24 -18.12
CA ARG A 145 -1.60 -14.71 -19.37
C ARG A 145 -0.82 -16.01 -19.20
N ARG A 146 -0.53 -16.41 -17.96
CA ARG A 146 0.25 -17.60 -17.63
C ARG A 146 -0.66 -18.83 -17.45
N PRO A 147 -0.13 -20.07 -17.55
CA PRO A 147 -0.87 -21.25 -17.17
C PRO A 147 -1.19 -21.28 -15.67
N VAL A 148 -2.27 -21.97 -15.30
CA VAL A 148 -2.58 -22.29 -13.90
C VAL A 148 -1.56 -23.32 -13.40
N VAL A 149 -0.92 -23.03 -12.28
CA VAL A 149 0.02 -23.94 -11.59
C VAL A 149 -0.68 -24.56 -10.38
N ASN A 150 -0.37 -25.82 -10.07
CA ASN A 150 -0.99 -26.60 -8.98
C ASN A 150 -2.52 -26.65 -9.08
N ALA A 151 -3.06 -26.88 -10.27
CA ALA A 151 -4.51 -26.99 -10.47
C ALA A 151 -5.10 -28.10 -9.57
N GLY A 152 -6.09 -27.74 -8.73
CA GLY A 152 -6.69 -28.66 -7.75
C GLY A 152 -5.93 -28.74 -6.42
N GLY A 153 -4.80 -28.05 -6.30
CA GLY A 153 -4.07 -27.88 -5.04
C GLY A 153 -4.83 -27.01 -4.04
N ARG A 154 -4.30 -26.91 -2.82
CA ARG A 154 -4.90 -26.06 -1.78
C ARG A 154 -4.84 -24.61 -2.23
N ARG A 155 -5.99 -23.92 -2.17
CA ARG A 155 -6.16 -22.58 -2.72
C ARG A 155 -5.73 -21.52 -1.71
N VAL A 156 -5.13 -20.45 -2.22
CA VAL A 156 -4.78 -19.23 -1.47
C VAL A 156 -5.00 -18.01 -2.34
N ILE A 157 -5.65 -16.99 -1.78
CA ILE A 157 -5.85 -15.71 -2.44
C ILE A 157 -4.63 -14.84 -2.21
N LEU A 158 -3.94 -14.43 -3.28
CA LEU A 158 -2.94 -13.36 -3.21
C LEU A 158 -3.61 -12.03 -3.56
N PHE A 159 -3.70 -11.11 -2.60
CA PHE A 159 -4.40 -9.85 -2.79
C PHE A 159 -3.58 -8.86 -3.66
N PRO A 160 -4.07 -8.45 -4.84
CA PRO A 160 -3.32 -7.59 -5.76
C PRO A 160 -3.49 -6.12 -5.35
N ASP A 161 -2.75 -5.68 -4.34
CA ASP A 161 -2.76 -4.29 -3.89
C ASP A 161 -2.33 -3.32 -4.99
N THR A 162 -2.68 -2.04 -4.82
CA THR A 162 -2.43 -1.00 -5.82
C THR A 162 -0.97 -0.92 -6.27
N PHE A 163 -0.02 -1.09 -5.34
CA PHE A 163 1.39 -0.83 -5.59
C PHE A 163 2.05 -2.03 -6.27
N ASN A 164 1.87 -3.23 -5.72
CA ASN A 164 2.43 -4.45 -6.32
C ASN A 164 1.71 -4.84 -7.61
N ASN A 165 0.46 -4.39 -7.82
CA ASN A 165 -0.23 -4.64 -9.09
C ASN A 165 0.22 -3.71 -10.22
N ARG A 166 0.71 -2.50 -9.94
CA ARG A 166 0.88 -1.45 -10.96
C ARG A 166 2.26 -0.80 -11.02
N LEU A 167 3.05 -0.91 -9.96
CA LEU A 167 4.36 -0.27 -9.85
C LEU A 167 5.45 -1.33 -9.65
N HIS A 168 5.31 -2.18 -8.63
CA HIS A 168 6.27 -3.26 -8.31
C HIS A 168 5.69 -4.62 -8.71
N THR A 169 5.34 -4.78 -10.00
CA THR A 169 4.79 -6.05 -10.52
C THR A 169 5.75 -7.22 -10.29
N ASP A 170 7.05 -6.96 -10.28
CA ASP A 170 8.10 -7.94 -9.99
C ASP A 170 7.99 -8.52 -8.56
N VAL A 171 7.64 -7.71 -7.56
CA VAL A 171 7.34 -8.19 -6.19
C VAL A 171 6.14 -9.13 -6.23
N GLY A 172 5.08 -8.74 -6.93
CA GLY A 172 3.88 -9.56 -7.06
C GLY A 172 4.14 -10.91 -7.73
N VAL A 173 4.92 -10.91 -8.81
CA VAL A 173 5.34 -12.14 -9.51
C VAL A 173 6.13 -13.05 -8.58
N ALA A 174 7.10 -12.50 -7.85
CA ALA A 174 7.92 -13.27 -6.92
C ALA A 174 7.08 -13.91 -5.80
N CYS A 175 6.09 -13.20 -5.28
CA CYS A 175 5.14 -13.72 -4.29
C CYS A 175 4.28 -14.86 -4.84
N VAL A 176 3.77 -14.74 -6.07
CA VAL A 176 3.03 -15.82 -6.74
C VAL A 176 3.92 -17.06 -6.86
N GLN A 177 5.13 -16.89 -7.42
CA GLN A 177 6.06 -17.99 -7.66
C GLN A 177 6.49 -18.68 -6.37
N ALA A 178 6.73 -17.93 -5.29
CA ALA A 178 7.11 -18.51 -3.99
C ALA A 178 6.00 -19.39 -3.40
N ILE A 179 4.75 -18.93 -3.46
CA ILE A 179 3.60 -19.71 -2.96
C ILE A 179 3.37 -20.96 -3.82
N GLU A 180 3.49 -20.84 -5.14
CA GLU A 180 3.30 -21.98 -6.05
C GLU A 180 4.43 -23.00 -6.00
N ALA A 181 5.67 -22.56 -5.80
CA ALA A 181 6.81 -23.45 -5.57
C ALA A 181 6.58 -24.32 -4.32
N ALA A 182 5.80 -23.84 -3.35
CA ALA A 182 5.43 -24.59 -2.16
C ALA A 182 4.15 -25.44 -2.34
N GLY A 183 3.69 -25.65 -3.57
CA GLY A 183 2.60 -26.58 -3.91
C GLY A 183 1.19 -26.02 -3.78
N TRP A 184 1.03 -24.73 -3.47
CA TRP A 184 -0.28 -24.10 -3.35
C TRP A 184 -0.78 -23.58 -4.70
N GLN A 185 -2.11 -23.57 -4.87
CA GLN A 185 -2.75 -22.92 -6.00
C GLN A 185 -3.03 -21.46 -5.66
N VAL A 186 -2.29 -20.54 -6.28
CA VAL A 186 -2.58 -19.11 -6.15
C VAL A 186 -3.85 -18.78 -6.94
N VAL A 187 -4.76 -18.06 -6.30
CA VAL A 187 -5.92 -17.44 -6.90
C VAL A 187 -5.79 -15.92 -6.75
N MET A 188 -6.03 -15.19 -7.83
CA MET A 188 -5.96 -13.73 -7.82
C MET A 188 -7.31 -13.14 -8.23
N PRO A 189 -7.93 -12.27 -7.41
CA PRO A 189 -9.14 -11.58 -7.82
C PRO A 189 -8.84 -10.68 -9.01
N MET A 190 -9.51 -10.91 -10.13
CA MET A 190 -9.34 -10.13 -11.37
C MET A 190 -10.17 -8.85 -11.33
N GLY A 191 -9.84 -7.82 -12.10
CA GLY A 191 -10.60 -6.56 -12.15
C GLY A 191 -10.34 -5.60 -10.96
N HIS A 192 -11.14 -4.55 -10.83
CA HIS A 192 -10.89 -3.50 -9.82
C HIS A 192 -11.19 -3.96 -8.38
N ILE A 193 -10.17 -3.92 -7.53
CA ILE A 193 -10.23 -4.17 -6.10
C ILE A 193 -9.09 -3.39 -5.43
N CYS A 194 -9.34 -2.80 -4.26
CA CYS A 194 -8.34 -2.04 -3.51
C CYS A 194 -8.74 -1.98 -2.03
N CYS A 195 -7.76 -1.96 -1.14
CA CYS A 195 -7.96 -1.84 0.30
C CYS A 195 -8.47 -0.45 0.71
N GLY A 196 -8.26 0.59 -0.09
CA GLY A 196 -8.72 1.95 0.21
C GLY A 196 -7.89 2.68 1.27
N ARG A 197 -6.72 2.16 1.67
CA ARG A 197 -5.88 2.72 2.74
C ARG A 197 -5.69 4.26 2.69
N PRO A 198 -5.30 4.87 1.56
CA PRO A 198 -5.09 6.32 1.51
C PRO A 198 -6.38 7.13 1.71
N LEU A 199 -7.54 6.60 1.31
CA LEU A 199 -8.83 7.27 1.55
C LEU A 199 -9.07 7.43 3.06
N TYR A 200 -8.77 6.38 3.82
CA TYR A 200 -8.85 6.41 5.28
C TYR A 200 -7.90 7.44 5.90
N ASP A 201 -6.63 7.41 5.50
CA ASP A 201 -5.59 8.30 6.05
C ASP A 201 -5.89 9.81 5.84
N TYR A 202 -6.68 10.16 4.82
CA TYR A 202 -7.13 11.53 4.51
C TYR A 202 -8.60 11.83 4.88
N GLY A 203 -9.26 10.93 5.61
CA GLY A 203 -10.62 11.13 6.12
C GLY A 203 -11.71 11.12 5.03
N PHE A 204 -11.52 10.39 3.93
CA PHE A 204 -12.57 10.09 2.94
C PHE A 204 -13.36 8.83 3.34
N LEU A 205 -13.91 8.82 4.56
CA LEU A 205 -14.47 7.62 5.19
C LEU A 205 -15.62 6.99 4.39
N ASP A 206 -16.55 7.79 3.85
CA ASP A 206 -17.66 7.27 3.02
C ASP A 206 -17.17 6.56 1.73
N ILE A 207 -15.99 6.93 1.21
CA ILE A 207 -15.40 6.29 0.03
C ILE A 207 -14.62 5.04 0.44
N ALA A 208 -13.89 5.12 1.56
CA ALA A 208 -13.18 3.99 2.14
C ALA A 208 -14.15 2.83 2.45
N GLU A 209 -15.29 3.12 3.09
CA GLU A 209 -16.33 2.14 3.37
C GLU A 209 -16.86 1.47 2.08
N ARG A 210 -17.16 2.26 1.05
CA ARG A 210 -17.59 1.73 -0.27
C ARG A 210 -16.54 0.84 -0.93
N TYR A 211 -15.25 1.15 -0.74
CA TYR A 211 -14.16 0.28 -1.21
C TYR A 211 -14.17 -1.06 -0.47
N LEU A 212 -14.36 -1.05 0.85
CA LEU A 212 -14.42 -2.26 1.67
C LEU A 212 -15.65 -3.11 1.37
N GLN A 213 -16.83 -2.51 1.20
CA GLN A 213 -18.04 -3.21 0.75
C GLN A 213 -17.81 -3.91 -0.59
N ARG A 214 -17.06 -3.29 -1.51
CA ARG A 214 -16.66 -3.94 -2.78
C ARG A 214 -15.70 -5.11 -2.54
N VAL A 215 -14.72 -4.99 -1.66
CA VAL A 215 -13.81 -6.10 -1.30
C VAL A 215 -14.63 -7.28 -0.77
N ILE A 216 -15.52 -7.05 0.19
CA ILE A 216 -16.42 -8.07 0.75
C ILE A 216 -17.26 -8.70 -0.37
N GLY A 217 -17.95 -7.89 -1.18
CA GLY A 217 -18.78 -8.39 -2.27
C GLY A 217 -18.03 -9.25 -3.28
N ARG A 218 -16.78 -8.89 -3.63
CA ARG A 218 -15.97 -9.62 -4.63
C ARG A 218 -15.29 -10.86 -4.07
N LEU A 219 -14.96 -10.88 -2.79
CA LEU A 219 -14.27 -12.00 -2.15
C LEU A 219 -15.21 -12.89 -1.32
N ARG A 220 -16.51 -12.59 -1.26
CA ARG A 220 -17.49 -13.28 -0.39
C ARG A 220 -17.43 -14.80 -0.47
N SER A 221 -17.34 -15.37 -1.68
CA SER A 221 -17.25 -16.84 -1.83
C SER A 221 -15.99 -17.41 -1.19
N GLU A 222 -14.84 -16.76 -1.39
CA GLU A 222 -13.54 -17.17 -0.84
C GLU A 222 -13.49 -16.96 0.68
N ILE A 223 -14.01 -15.83 1.16
CA ILE A 223 -14.12 -15.51 2.58
C ILE A 223 -14.95 -16.57 3.30
N ARG A 224 -16.11 -16.95 2.75
CA ARG A 224 -16.99 -17.95 3.34
C ARG A 224 -16.44 -19.37 3.24
N ALA A 225 -15.69 -19.66 2.19
CA ALA A 225 -14.96 -20.93 2.03
C ALA A 225 -13.75 -21.04 2.98
N GLY A 226 -13.33 -19.96 3.63
CA GLY A 226 -12.14 -19.95 4.49
C GLY A 226 -10.83 -20.02 3.69
N THR A 227 -10.83 -19.62 2.42
CA THR A 227 -9.61 -19.58 1.58
C THR A 227 -8.64 -18.53 2.11
N PRO A 228 -7.41 -18.84 2.54
CA PRO A 228 -6.48 -17.87 3.09
C PRO A 228 -6.25 -16.67 2.16
N ILE A 229 -6.26 -15.46 2.71
CA ILE A 229 -6.01 -14.22 1.96
C ILE A 229 -4.67 -13.64 2.40
N VAL A 230 -3.73 -13.57 1.47
CA VAL A 230 -2.35 -13.14 1.73
C VAL A 230 -2.12 -11.75 1.17
N GLY A 231 -1.67 -10.83 2.03
CA GLY A 231 -1.28 -9.47 1.66
C GLY A 231 0.22 -9.35 1.45
N MET A 232 0.63 -8.77 0.31
CA MET A 232 2.03 -8.39 0.03
C MET A 232 2.37 -7.03 0.61
N GLU A 233 1.43 -6.09 0.54
CA GLU A 233 1.54 -4.75 1.11
C GLU A 233 0.98 -4.71 2.53
N PRO A 234 1.81 -4.54 3.58
CA PRO A 234 1.32 -4.59 4.95
C PRO A 234 0.34 -3.47 5.30
N SER A 235 0.45 -2.31 4.67
CA SER A 235 -0.50 -1.21 4.89
C SER A 235 -1.90 -1.52 4.40
N CYS A 236 -2.03 -2.26 3.29
CA CYS A 236 -3.33 -2.75 2.82
C CYS A 236 -3.90 -3.83 3.73
N LEU A 237 -3.07 -4.78 4.18
CA LEU A 237 -3.55 -5.82 5.08
C LEU A 237 -3.99 -5.26 6.44
N ALA A 238 -3.33 -4.20 6.93
CA ALA A 238 -3.76 -3.53 8.15
C ALA A 238 -5.14 -2.88 8.02
N VAL A 239 -5.57 -2.49 6.81
CA VAL A 239 -6.97 -2.09 6.61
C VAL A 239 -7.91 -3.25 6.91
N PHE A 240 -7.63 -4.45 6.39
CA PHE A 240 -8.47 -5.61 6.65
C PHE A 240 -8.44 -6.05 8.10
N LYS A 241 -7.27 -5.98 8.76
CA LYS A 241 -7.11 -6.46 10.13
C LYS A 241 -7.64 -5.49 11.19
N ASP A 242 -7.67 -4.19 10.92
CA ASP A 242 -7.93 -3.19 11.97
C ASP A 242 -8.96 -2.12 11.59
N GLU A 243 -8.97 -1.60 10.36
CA GLU A 243 -9.92 -0.53 9.98
C GLU A 243 -11.27 -1.09 9.52
N LEU A 244 -11.25 -2.24 8.85
CA LEU A 244 -12.43 -2.93 8.33
C LEU A 244 -13.49 -3.20 9.41
N PRO A 245 -13.19 -3.81 10.57
CA PRO A 245 -14.20 -4.02 11.61
C PRO A 245 -14.69 -2.71 12.25
N LYS A 246 -13.97 -1.59 12.11
CA LYS A 246 -14.43 -0.27 12.60
C LYS A 246 -15.42 0.36 11.64
N LEU A 247 -15.20 0.18 10.33
CA LEU A 247 -16.08 0.71 9.28
C LEU A 247 -17.29 -0.19 9.00
N LEU A 248 -17.16 -1.51 9.20
CA LEU A 248 -18.22 -2.50 8.99
C LEU A 248 -18.38 -3.39 10.25
N PRO A 249 -18.77 -2.83 11.41
CA PRO A 249 -18.75 -3.54 12.70
C PRO A 249 -19.75 -4.69 12.86
N ASN A 250 -20.77 -4.77 11.99
CA ASN A 250 -21.83 -5.77 12.09
C ASN A 250 -21.88 -6.69 10.86
N ASP A 251 -20.77 -6.81 10.12
CA ASP A 251 -20.69 -7.64 8.91
C ASP A 251 -19.88 -8.92 9.20
N ASP A 252 -20.55 -10.07 9.21
CA ASP A 252 -19.92 -11.37 9.47
C ASP A 252 -18.83 -11.73 8.44
N ASP A 253 -18.98 -11.29 7.18
CA ASP A 253 -17.98 -11.52 6.15
C ASP A 253 -16.75 -10.62 6.38
N ALA A 254 -16.91 -9.43 6.95
CA ALA A 254 -15.79 -8.58 7.39
C ALA A 254 -14.99 -9.25 8.51
N ASP A 255 -15.66 -9.80 9.52
CA ASP A 255 -15.04 -10.56 10.61
C ASP A 255 -14.31 -11.82 10.11
N ARG A 256 -14.90 -12.54 9.16
CA ARG A 256 -14.24 -13.69 8.50
C ARG A 256 -13.01 -13.24 7.72
N LEU A 257 -13.07 -12.12 7.01
CA LEU A 257 -11.95 -11.56 6.27
C LEU A 257 -10.79 -11.18 7.21
N VAL A 258 -11.07 -10.57 8.37
CA VAL A 258 -10.07 -10.25 9.39
C VAL A 258 -9.30 -11.51 9.82
N ARG A 259 -10.04 -12.57 10.22
CA ARG A 259 -9.46 -13.82 10.72
C ARG A 259 -8.66 -14.59 9.67
N ASN A 260 -8.99 -14.42 8.41
CA ASN A 260 -8.44 -15.17 7.30
C ASN A 260 -7.42 -14.37 6.46
N SER A 261 -6.98 -13.22 6.98
CA SER A 261 -5.99 -12.34 6.36
C SER A 261 -4.61 -12.53 7.00
N TYR A 262 -3.60 -12.83 6.19
CA TYR A 262 -2.23 -13.13 6.63
C TYR A 262 -1.21 -12.22 5.94
N HIS A 263 -0.25 -11.68 6.69
CA HIS A 263 0.92 -11.05 6.09
C HIS A 263 1.70 -12.13 5.32
N PHE A 264 2.44 -11.73 4.28
CA PHE A 264 3.11 -12.70 3.40
C PHE A 264 3.90 -13.78 4.14
N ALA A 265 4.75 -13.41 5.12
CA ALA A 265 5.50 -14.37 5.92
C ALA A 265 4.63 -15.18 6.91
N GLN A 266 3.56 -14.57 7.45
CA GLN A 266 2.64 -15.26 8.35
C GLN A 266 1.93 -16.42 7.66
N PHE A 267 1.67 -16.32 6.36
CA PHE A 267 1.12 -17.44 5.60
C PHE A 267 2.04 -18.68 5.67
N PHE A 268 3.36 -18.51 5.52
CA PHE A 268 4.28 -19.65 5.54
C PHE A 268 4.34 -20.32 6.91
N THR A 269 4.37 -19.53 7.97
CA THR A 269 4.42 -20.06 9.34
C THR A 269 3.08 -20.63 9.81
N GLN A 270 1.95 -20.00 9.46
CA GLN A 270 0.61 -20.43 9.87
C GLN A 270 0.18 -21.76 9.23
N PHE A 271 0.66 -22.04 8.03
CA PHE A 271 0.26 -23.21 7.25
C PHE A 271 1.40 -24.21 7.04
N ASP A 272 2.47 -24.10 7.84
CA ASP A 272 3.65 -24.97 7.80
C ASP A 272 4.21 -25.16 6.37
N VAL A 273 4.25 -24.06 5.62
CA VAL A 273 4.72 -24.03 4.23
C VAL A 273 6.24 -23.90 4.23
N GLU A 274 6.92 -24.85 3.58
CA GLU A 274 8.38 -24.84 3.53
C GLU A 274 8.91 -23.67 2.67
N ALA A 275 9.84 -22.90 3.24
CA ALA A 275 10.56 -21.85 2.55
C ALA A 275 11.82 -22.41 1.87
N PRO A 276 12.24 -21.86 0.71
CA PRO A 276 13.40 -22.37 -0.01
C PRO A 276 14.71 -22.14 0.76
N LYS A 277 15.64 -23.10 0.68
CA LYS A 277 16.93 -23.03 1.37
C LYS A 277 17.96 -22.27 0.54
N VAL A 278 18.80 -21.50 1.22
CA VAL A 278 19.92 -20.77 0.64
C VAL A 278 21.08 -20.72 1.64
N ALA A 279 22.32 -20.71 1.16
CA ALA A 279 23.50 -20.67 2.01
C ALA A 279 24.16 -19.28 1.99
N GLY A 280 24.82 -18.93 3.09
CA GLY A 280 25.79 -17.83 3.14
C GLY A 280 25.24 -16.40 3.07
N ALA A 281 23.92 -16.21 3.10
CA ALA A 281 23.31 -14.89 3.05
C ALA A 281 23.05 -14.30 4.46
N ARG A 282 23.22 -12.98 4.58
CA ARG A 282 22.82 -12.19 5.76
C ARG A 282 21.74 -11.19 5.36
N ALA A 283 20.76 -10.97 6.24
CA ALA A 283 19.69 -10.01 6.00
C ALA A 283 19.51 -9.06 7.18
N LEU A 284 19.45 -7.76 6.89
CA LEU A 284 18.81 -6.79 7.75
C LEU A 284 17.30 -6.83 7.52
N LEU A 285 16.54 -7.18 8.56
CA LEU A 285 15.08 -7.23 8.49
C LEU A 285 14.51 -5.93 9.05
N TRP A 286 13.84 -5.16 8.19
CA TRP A 286 13.06 -3.99 8.58
C TRP A 286 11.57 -4.32 8.65
N GLY A 287 11.00 -4.19 9.84
CA GLY A 287 9.56 -4.33 10.04
C GLY A 287 8.77 -3.14 9.50
N HIS A 288 7.72 -3.39 8.72
CA HIS A 288 6.77 -2.33 8.36
C HIS A 288 5.93 -1.94 9.60
N CYS A 289 5.64 -0.64 9.78
CA CYS A 289 4.91 -0.17 10.98
C CYS A 289 3.51 -0.78 11.10
N HIS A 290 2.74 -0.81 10.01
CA HIS A 290 1.43 -1.47 9.98
C HIS A 290 1.51 -2.98 10.17
N GLN A 291 2.62 -3.61 9.78
CA GLN A 291 2.83 -5.03 10.01
C GLN A 291 3.05 -5.31 11.50
N ARG A 292 3.94 -4.53 12.14
CA ARG A 292 4.16 -4.60 13.60
C ARG A 292 2.86 -4.43 14.37
N ALA A 293 2.02 -3.48 13.98
CA ALA A 293 0.76 -3.21 14.65
C ALA A 293 -0.32 -4.30 14.48
N THR A 294 -0.25 -5.14 13.43
CA THR A 294 -1.35 -6.06 13.08
C THR A 294 -0.94 -7.53 12.98
N GLY A 295 0.32 -7.86 13.23
CA GLY A 295 0.80 -9.23 13.13
C GLY A 295 2.24 -9.49 13.56
N GLY A 296 3.01 -8.44 13.88
CA GLY A 296 4.42 -8.60 14.23
C GLY A 296 5.31 -8.94 13.03
N VAL A 297 6.60 -9.13 13.29
CA VAL A 297 7.63 -9.42 12.27
C VAL A 297 8.32 -10.76 12.52
N ASP A 298 7.87 -11.50 13.53
CA ASP A 298 8.49 -12.76 13.94
C ASP A 298 8.37 -13.82 12.84
N ALA A 299 7.26 -13.82 12.10
CA ALA A 299 7.08 -14.71 10.95
C ALA A 299 8.12 -14.44 9.84
N ASP A 300 8.46 -13.18 9.55
CA ASP A 300 9.49 -12.84 8.57
C ASP A 300 10.87 -13.30 9.04
N GLN A 301 11.17 -13.08 10.32
CA GLN A 301 12.43 -13.54 10.91
C GLN A 301 12.52 -15.07 10.84
N GLN A 302 11.47 -15.78 11.25
CA GLN A 302 11.41 -17.24 11.24
C GLN A 302 11.57 -17.78 9.82
N VAL A 303 10.86 -17.22 8.85
CA VAL A 303 10.94 -17.66 7.45
C VAL A 303 12.35 -17.44 6.91
N LEU A 304 12.95 -16.26 7.09
CA LEU A 304 14.32 -16.00 6.66
C LEU A 304 15.33 -16.94 7.33
N GLN A 305 15.17 -17.22 8.63
CA GLN A 305 16.01 -18.19 9.34
C GLN A 305 15.82 -19.62 8.82
N GLN A 306 14.58 -20.03 8.52
CA GLN A 306 14.28 -21.31 7.90
C GLN A 306 14.92 -21.43 6.52
N MET A 307 15.03 -20.32 5.77
CA MET A 307 15.77 -20.29 4.51
C MET A 307 17.29 -20.47 4.70
N GLY A 308 17.83 -20.41 5.92
CA GLY A 308 19.27 -20.48 6.19
C GLY A 308 19.98 -19.12 6.20
N ILE A 309 19.22 -18.02 6.27
CA ILE A 309 19.75 -16.65 6.24
C ILE A 309 20.05 -16.18 7.68
N GLY A 310 21.22 -15.59 7.88
CA GLY A 310 21.56 -14.90 9.12
C GLY A 310 20.79 -13.58 9.25
N VAL A 311 19.78 -13.53 10.12
CA VAL A 311 18.88 -12.37 10.25
C VAL A 311 19.30 -11.45 11.38
N GLN A 312 19.40 -10.16 11.08
CA GLN A 312 19.53 -9.08 12.05
C GLN A 312 18.30 -8.18 11.97
N PRO A 313 17.34 -8.30 12.91
CA PRO A 313 16.21 -7.39 13.00
C PRO A 313 16.65 -5.97 13.31
N VAL A 314 16.04 -4.99 12.65
CA VAL A 314 16.19 -3.57 12.97
C VAL A 314 14.94 -3.11 13.72
N SER A 315 15.13 -2.70 14.98
CA SER A 315 14.06 -2.22 15.84
C SER A 315 14.02 -0.69 15.93
N GLY A 316 12.84 -0.17 16.26
CA GLY A 316 12.62 1.25 16.52
C GLY A 316 12.29 2.09 15.27
N GLY A 317 11.52 3.15 15.49
CA GLY A 317 11.26 4.19 14.48
C GLY A 317 10.28 3.82 13.37
N CYS A 318 10.29 4.65 12.32
CA CYS A 318 9.55 4.50 11.08
C CYS A 318 10.54 4.67 9.92
N CYS A 319 10.27 4.11 8.74
CA CYS A 319 11.07 4.41 7.56
C CYS A 319 11.06 5.91 7.25
N GLY A 320 9.95 6.57 7.60
CA GLY A 320 9.75 8.02 7.50
C GLY A 320 8.85 8.44 6.34
N LEU A 321 8.59 7.56 5.36
CA LEU A 321 7.73 7.89 4.23
C LEU A 321 6.24 7.72 4.55
N ALA A 322 5.90 6.68 5.33
CA ALA A 322 4.54 6.39 5.84
C ALA A 322 3.44 6.57 4.79
N GLY A 323 3.43 5.69 3.79
CA GLY A 323 2.57 5.83 2.62
C GLY A 323 2.99 7.05 1.79
N SER A 324 2.10 8.03 1.65
CA SER A 324 2.34 9.28 0.93
C SER A 324 2.83 10.43 1.81
N TRP A 325 2.85 10.29 3.14
CA TRP A 325 3.10 11.40 4.07
C TRP A 325 4.42 12.12 3.78
N GLY A 326 5.51 11.37 3.55
CA GLY A 326 6.81 11.95 3.24
C GLY A 326 6.93 12.53 1.83
N PHE A 327 5.92 12.33 0.96
CA PHE A 327 5.80 13.00 -0.33
C PHE A 327 5.17 14.38 -0.25
N GLU A 328 4.40 14.65 0.80
CA GLU A 328 3.65 15.89 0.92
C GLU A 328 4.60 17.10 1.02
N GLN A 329 4.20 18.20 0.40
CA GLN A 329 4.96 19.44 0.43
C GLN A 329 5.27 19.86 1.88
N GLY A 330 6.55 20.10 2.18
CA GLY A 330 7.01 20.49 3.52
C GLY A 330 7.45 19.34 4.42
N LYS A 331 7.18 18.07 4.06
CA LYS A 331 7.46 16.91 4.93
C LYS A 331 8.71 16.11 4.57
N TYR A 332 9.36 16.46 3.45
CA TYR A 332 10.55 15.74 2.96
C TYR A 332 11.67 15.59 4.00
N GLN A 333 12.04 16.70 4.65
CA GLN A 333 13.16 16.70 5.59
C GLN A 333 12.83 15.88 6.85
N LEU A 334 11.66 16.11 7.44
CA LEU A 334 11.16 15.33 8.58
C LEU A 334 11.05 13.84 8.26
N SER A 335 10.66 13.50 7.02
CA SER A 335 10.59 12.13 6.54
C SER A 335 11.95 11.46 6.50
N LEU A 336 12.99 12.13 5.99
CA LEU A 336 14.36 11.60 6.06
C LEU A 336 14.84 11.45 7.51
N GLU A 337 14.61 12.47 8.35
CA GLU A 337 15.00 12.46 9.76
C GLU A 337 14.34 11.34 10.56
N CYS A 338 13.10 10.94 10.21
CA CYS A 338 12.47 9.75 10.78
C CYS A 338 13.24 8.48 10.42
N GLY A 339 13.64 8.32 9.15
CA GLY A 339 14.44 7.18 8.70
C GLY A 339 15.84 7.13 9.33
N GLU A 340 16.40 8.30 9.65
CA GLU A 340 17.70 8.46 10.31
C GLU A 340 17.71 8.03 11.79
N GLN A 341 16.54 7.76 12.39
CA GLN A 341 16.47 7.32 13.79
C GLN A 341 16.97 5.88 14.00
N ALA A 342 16.82 5.01 13.01
CA ALA A 342 17.17 3.59 13.15
C ALA A 342 17.51 2.93 11.81
N LEU A 343 16.60 3.00 10.82
CA LEU A 343 16.66 2.25 9.58
C LEU A 343 17.89 2.60 8.73
N LEU A 344 18.02 3.88 8.33
CA LEU A 344 19.08 4.29 7.41
C LEU A 344 20.49 4.12 8.00
N PRO A 345 20.75 4.44 9.28
CA PRO A 345 22.01 4.12 9.93
C PRO A 345 22.32 2.62 9.98
N ALA A 346 21.32 1.77 10.26
CA ALA A 346 21.51 0.32 10.29
C ALA A 346 21.92 -0.22 8.93
N ILE A 347 21.27 0.23 7.85
CA ILE A 347 21.63 -0.13 6.47
C ILE A 347 23.07 0.29 6.15
N ARG A 348 23.45 1.54 6.44
CA ARG A 348 24.80 2.03 6.15
C ARG A 348 25.91 1.28 6.89
N LYS A 349 25.61 0.72 8.07
CA LYS A 349 26.54 -0.09 8.88
C LYS A 349 26.69 -1.54 8.39
N ASN A 350 25.74 -2.08 7.61
CA ASN A 350 25.74 -3.48 7.17
C ASN A 350 25.57 -3.55 5.64
N ARG A 351 26.53 -3.00 4.89
CA ARG A 351 26.46 -2.90 3.43
C ARG A 351 26.55 -4.24 2.69
N ASP A 352 27.00 -5.27 3.38
CA ASP A 352 27.13 -6.66 2.93
C ASP A 352 25.84 -7.47 3.13
N ALA A 353 24.86 -6.96 3.87
CA ALA A 353 23.60 -7.64 4.12
C ALA A 353 22.53 -7.26 3.09
N LEU A 354 21.67 -8.24 2.75
CA LEU A 354 20.40 -7.97 2.07
C LEU A 354 19.53 -7.08 2.96
N VAL A 355 18.87 -6.08 2.38
CA VAL A 355 17.87 -5.29 3.12
C VAL A 355 16.50 -5.84 2.79
N VAL A 356 15.86 -6.49 3.75
CA VAL A 356 14.51 -7.04 3.59
C VAL A 356 13.51 -6.10 4.23
N ALA A 357 12.62 -5.53 3.42
CA ALA A 357 11.57 -4.64 3.86
C ALA A 357 10.31 -4.91 3.04
N ASN A 358 9.27 -5.38 3.71
CA ASN A 358 7.96 -5.50 3.08
C ASN A 358 7.29 -4.12 3.03
N GLY A 359 6.56 -3.89 1.95
CA GLY A 359 5.78 -2.68 1.75
C GLY A 359 6.50 -1.64 0.88
N PHE A 360 5.73 -1.11 -0.07
CA PHE A 360 6.16 -0.18 -1.10
C PHE A 360 6.81 1.07 -0.50
N SER A 361 6.17 1.70 0.48
CA SER A 361 6.67 2.96 1.05
C SER A 361 8.02 2.82 1.76
N CYS A 362 8.28 1.68 2.40
CA CYS A 362 9.57 1.42 3.03
C CYS A 362 10.66 1.21 1.98
N GLN A 363 10.38 0.44 0.93
CA GLN A 363 11.33 0.23 -0.17
C GLN A 363 11.64 1.53 -0.91
N THR A 364 10.61 2.33 -1.22
CA THR A 364 10.77 3.64 -1.85
C THR A 364 11.65 4.56 -1.01
N GLN A 365 11.42 4.66 0.30
CA GLN A 365 12.23 5.52 1.17
C GLN A 365 13.69 5.10 1.23
N ILE A 366 13.95 3.79 1.30
CA ILE A 366 15.30 3.24 1.32
C ILE A 366 16.01 3.56 0.00
N SER A 367 15.34 3.38 -1.13
CA SER A 367 15.88 3.70 -2.46
C SER A 367 16.09 5.21 -2.66
N ASP A 368 15.10 6.04 -2.32
CA ASP A 368 15.14 7.50 -2.41
C ASP A 368 16.28 8.10 -1.57
N SER A 369 16.60 7.48 -0.42
CA SER A 369 17.72 7.91 0.42
C SER A 369 19.09 7.62 -0.21
N GLY A 370 19.15 6.78 -1.25
CA GLY A 370 20.38 6.27 -1.84
C GLY A 370 21.14 5.28 -0.94
N SER A 371 20.51 4.76 0.12
CA SER A 371 21.18 3.90 1.10
C SER A 371 21.31 2.45 0.63
N ALA A 372 20.26 1.90 0.01
CA ALA A 372 20.21 0.53 -0.52
C ALA A 372 19.02 0.39 -1.48
N ASN A 373 18.91 -0.78 -2.12
CA ASN A 373 17.66 -1.25 -2.72
C ASN A 373 17.14 -2.39 -1.85
N ALA A 374 15.99 -2.19 -1.22
CA ALA A 374 15.37 -3.19 -0.36
C ALA A 374 14.55 -4.19 -1.17
N LEU A 375 14.50 -5.43 -0.69
CA LEU A 375 13.75 -6.53 -1.28
C LEU A 375 12.54 -6.88 -0.43
N HIS A 376 11.44 -7.24 -1.08
CA HIS A 376 10.34 -7.95 -0.45
C HIS A 376 10.76 -9.40 -0.15
N LEU A 377 10.24 -10.01 0.91
CA LEU A 377 10.55 -11.41 1.25
C LEU A 377 10.32 -12.38 0.08
N GLY A 378 9.22 -12.18 -0.66
CA GLY A 378 8.92 -12.96 -1.87
C GLY A 378 10.03 -12.88 -2.95
N GLN A 379 10.67 -11.72 -3.13
CA GLN A 379 11.81 -11.59 -4.05
C GLN A 379 13.03 -12.36 -3.54
N VAL A 380 13.29 -12.33 -2.22
CA VAL A 380 14.37 -13.13 -1.61
C VAL A 380 14.13 -14.63 -1.83
N MET A 381 12.89 -15.10 -1.67
CA MET A 381 12.51 -16.49 -1.97
C MET A 381 12.69 -16.83 -3.45
N ALA A 382 12.30 -15.94 -4.37
CA ALA A 382 12.49 -16.15 -5.80
C ALA A 382 13.98 -16.23 -6.18
N MET A 383 14.83 -15.40 -5.56
CA MET A 383 16.28 -15.48 -5.74
C MET A 383 16.85 -16.81 -5.23
N ALA A 384 16.42 -17.29 -4.06
CA ALA A 384 16.83 -18.57 -3.49
C ALA A 384 16.41 -19.77 -4.37
N ASN A 385 15.22 -19.71 -4.99
CA ASN A 385 14.77 -20.72 -5.95
C ASN A 385 15.58 -20.74 -7.24
N ALA A 386 16.20 -19.61 -7.62
CA ALA A 386 17.01 -19.50 -8.84
C ALA A 386 18.50 -19.84 -8.59
N SER A 387 19.02 -19.62 -7.37
CA SER A 387 20.41 -19.89 -7.00
C SER A 387 20.54 -20.24 -5.52
N ALA A 388 21.34 -21.27 -5.21
CA ALA A 388 21.66 -21.67 -3.84
C ALA A 388 22.65 -20.72 -3.13
N ASP A 389 23.30 -19.81 -3.87
CA ASP A 389 24.15 -18.74 -3.34
C ASP A 389 23.62 -17.39 -3.83
N ILE A 390 23.03 -16.63 -2.90
CA ILE A 390 22.55 -15.26 -3.13
C ILE A 390 23.36 -14.22 -2.33
N GLY A 391 24.40 -14.64 -1.59
CA GLY A 391 25.16 -13.77 -0.70
C GLY A 391 25.89 -12.64 -1.46
N SER A 392 26.22 -12.87 -2.72
CA SER A 392 26.82 -11.88 -3.62
C SER A 392 25.80 -11.01 -4.37
N ALA A 393 24.51 -11.35 -4.33
CA ALA A 393 23.45 -10.75 -5.14
C ALA A 393 22.80 -9.51 -4.50
N VAL A 394 23.49 -8.84 -3.56
CA VAL A 394 23.01 -7.59 -2.97
C VAL A 394 22.73 -6.60 -4.11
N PRO A 395 21.47 -6.16 -4.30
CA PRO A 395 21.15 -5.20 -5.34
C PRO A 395 21.89 -3.90 -5.01
N ARG A 396 22.98 -3.61 -5.74
CA ARG A 396 23.74 -2.38 -5.56
C ARG A 396 22.81 -1.22 -5.84
N VAL A 397 22.96 -0.12 -5.09
CA VAL A 397 22.33 1.15 -5.43
C VAL A 397 22.83 1.52 -6.83
N GLY A 398 22.01 1.29 -7.84
CA GLY A 398 22.25 1.85 -9.15
C GLY A 398 22.33 3.35 -8.93
N ARG A 399 23.42 3.99 -9.36
CA ARG A 399 23.34 5.44 -9.60
C ARG A 399 22.11 5.62 -10.46
N ALA A 400 21.09 6.31 -9.97
CA ALA A 400 20.07 6.90 -10.82
C ALA A 400 20.78 7.97 -11.67
N GLY A 401 21.62 7.50 -12.58
CA GLY A 401 22.23 8.26 -13.64
C GLY A 401 21.16 8.35 -14.71
N LEU A 402 20.82 9.57 -15.05
CA LEU A 402 20.25 9.97 -16.33
C LEU A 402 21.03 9.28 -17.46
N ALA A 403 20.65 8.07 -17.82
CA ALA A 403 21.18 7.36 -18.96
C ALA A 403 20.16 7.54 -20.08
N HIS A 404 20.39 8.55 -20.93
CA HIS A 404 19.73 8.65 -22.23
C HIS A 404 19.92 7.34 -23.00
N PRO A 405 18.86 6.75 -23.57
CA PRO A 405 19.03 5.73 -24.59
C PRO A 405 19.71 6.38 -25.81
N ARG A 406 20.96 6.00 -26.08
CA ARG A 406 21.58 6.30 -27.38
C ARG A 406 20.87 5.47 -28.44
N HIS A 407 20.19 6.15 -29.36
CA HIS A 407 19.72 5.56 -30.61
C HIS A 407 20.89 4.97 -31.40
N PRO A 408 20.71 3.83 -32.11
CA PRO A 408 21.65 3.37 -33.11
C PRO A 408 21.47 4.23 -34.37
N GLY A 409 22.22 5.33 -34.46
CA GLY A 409 22.30 6.20 -35.63
C GLY A 409 23.63 6.01 -36.34
N GLY A 410 23.56 5.79 -37.65
CA GLY A 410 24.64 5.30 -38.50
C GLY A 410 25.95 6.07 -38.41
N GLY A 411 27.05 5.31 -38.37
CA GLY A 411 28.39 5.82 -38.58
C GLY A 411 28.55 6.29 -40.02
N SER A 412 28.82 7.58 -40.18
CA SER A 412 29.39 8.17 -41.37
C SER A 412 30.90 8.30 -41.19
N ASP A 413 31.66 7.30 -41.64
CA ASP A 413 33.10 7.45 -41.88
C ASP A 413 33.30 7.76 -43.36
N GLY A 414 33.68 8.99 -43.66
CA GLY A 414 34.28 9.39 -44.93
C GLY A 414 35.79 9.20 -44.83
N GLY A 415 36.39 8.45 -45.76
CA GLY A 415 37.86 8.35 -45.79
C GLY A 415 38.46 7.28 -46.69
N THR A 416 38.31 7.46 -48.00
CA THR A 416 39.30 7.08 -49.05
C THR A 416 39.75 5.62 -49.23
N GLY A 417 39.56 5.08 -50.45
CA GLY A 417 40.58 4.21 -51.07
C GLY A 417 40.13 2.92 -51.77
N ARG A 418 40.07 2.99 -53.12
CA ARG A 418 40.34 1.93 -54.11
C ARG A 418 39.32 0.78 -54.34
N ARG A 419 38.58 0.97 -55.44
CA ARG A 419 38.29 0.07 -56.59
C ARG A 419 38.47 -1.46 -56.44
N ARG A 420 37.36 -2.17 -56.69
CA ARG A 420 37.13 -3.29 -57.66
C ARG A 420 35.75 -3.86 -57.31
N GLY A 421 34.67 -3.69 -58.07
CA GLY A 421 34.47 -4.18 -59.43
C GLY A 421 33.74 -5.52 -59.39
N ARG A 422 32.40 -5.53 -59.51
CA ARG A 422 31.60 -6.60 -60.15
C ARG A 422 30.15 -6.15 -60.35
N ARG A 423 29.69 -6.38 -61.57
CA ARG A 423 28.37 -6.07 -62.14
C ARG A 423 27.35 -7.14 -61.71
N CYS A 424 26.06 -6.77 -61.64
CA CYS A 424 25.02 -7.23 -62.56
C CYS A 424 23.70 -6.48 -62.31
N ARG A 425 22.98 -6.22 -63.40
CA ARG A 425 21.74 -5.43 -63.50
C ARG A 425 20.48 -6.35 -63.57
N PRO A 426 19.27 -5.77 -63.48
CA PRO A 426 18.00 -6.47 -63.20
C PRO A 426 17.14 -6.76 -64.45
N GLY A 427 16.09 -7.56 -64.23
CA GLY A 427 14.93 -7.84 -65.09
C GLY A 427 14.14 -8.99 -64.43
N ALA A 428 12.81 -9.11 -64.45
CA ALA A 428 11.81 -8.52 -65.32
C ALA A 428 10.43 -8.51 -64.62
N GLU A 429 9.51 -7.93 -65.36
CA GLU A 429 8.20 -7.38 -65.06
C GLU A 429 7.07 -8.41 -65.41
N ILE A 430 5.80 -8.04 -65.16
CA ILE A 430 4.57 -8.39 -65.91
C ILE A 430 3.47 -9.27 -65.23
N ARG A 431 2.41 -8.53 -64.84
CA ARG A 431 0.95 -8.67 -65.11
C ARG A 431 -0.02 -9.56 -64.30
N ASP A 432 -1.03 -8.82 -63.84
CA ASP A 432 -2.48 -8.91 -64.09
C ASP A 432 -3.43 -9.72 -63.18
N ARG A 433 -4.48 -8.96 -62.86
CA ARG A 433 -5.71 -9.14 -62.07
C ARG A 433 -6.78 -9.89 -62.91
N PRO A 434 -7.90 -10.41 -62.32
CA PRO A 434 -9.02 -9.54 -61.94
C PRO A 434 -9.83 -9.93 -60.69
N ALA A 435 -10.68 -8.98 -60.33
CA ALA A 435 -11.61 -8.94 -59.22
C ALA A 435 -12.93 -9.68 -59.50
N SER A 436 -13.63 -10.03 -58.41
CA SER A 436 -15.07 -9.88 -58.14
C SER A 436 -15.67 -11.10 -57.43
N LEU A 437 -16.32 -10.90 -56.28
CA LEU A 437 -17.76 -11.14 -56.16
C LEU A 437 -18.32 -10.52 -54.87
N LEU A 438 -19.47 -9.87 -55.05
CA LEU A 438 -20.31 -9.15 -54.10
C LEU A 438 -21.62 -9.94 -53.93
N GLY A 439 -22.18 -9.92 -52.71
CA GLY A 439 -23.59 -10.24 -52.42
C GLY A 439 -23.85 -11.65 -51.89
N ARG A 440 -24.72 -11.91 -50.90
CA ARG A 440 -25.86 -11.17 -50.30
C ARG A 440 -26.12 -11.74 -48.87
N LEU A 441 -26.47 -10.90 -47.87
CA LEU A 441 -27.79 -10.74 -47.18
C LEU A 441 -28.33 -12.04 -46.53
N ARG A 442 -28.96 -12.11 -45.35
CA ARG A 442 -29.69 -11.16 -44.47
C ARG A 442 -30.12 -11.93 -43.20
N GLN A 443 -30.66 -11.21 -42.19
CA GLN A 443 -31.53 -11.68 -41.07
C GLN A 443 -30.80 -12.34 -39.87
N THR A 444 -30.95 -11.95 -38.60
CA THR A 444 -31.95 -11.16 -37.86
C THR A 444 -31.35 -10.65 -36.54
N ALA A 445 -31.62 -9.39 -36.21
CA ALA A 445 -31.69 -8.91 -34.82
C ALA A 445 -33.17 -8.80 -34.42
N PRO A 446 -33.47 -8.75 -33.11
CA PRO A 446 -34.32 -7.65 -32.68
C PRO A 446 -33.74 -6.92 -31.46
N ALA A 447 -33.88 -5.60 -31.51
CA ALA A 447 -33.90 -4.71 -30.37
C ALA A 447 -35.33 -4.60 -29.85
N ILE A 448 -35.51 -4.58 -28.52
CA ILE A 448 -36.58 -3.82 -27.88
C ILE A 448 -35.96 -3.08 -26.70
N ALA A 449 -35.94 -1.76 -26.82
CA ALA A 449 -35.84 -0.82 -25.72
C ALA A 449 -37.24 -0.60 -25.15
N ASP A 450 -37.36 -0.50 -23.83
CA ASP A 450 -38.19 0.48 -23.13
C ASP A 450 -38.09 0.25 -21.62
N VAL A 451 -37.67 1.28 -20.89
CA VAL A 451 -38.48 2.03 -19.91
C VAL A 451 -37.53 3.02 -19.24
N ALA A 452 -37.72 4.29 -19.60
CA ALA A 452 -37.26 5.44 -18.84
C ALA A 452 -38.35 5.87 -17.84
N CYS A 453 -37.91 6.43 -16.72
CA CYS A 453 -38.54 7.54 -15.99
C CYS A 453 -39.90 7.34 -15.30
N ALA A 454 -39.88 7.30 -13.96
CA ALA A 454 -40.88 7.89 -13.06
C ALA A 454 -40.17 8.21 -11.73
N SER A 455 -39.77 9.45 -11.46
CA SER A 455 -40.53 10.49 -10.75
C SER A 455 -41.15 10.07 -9.42
N CYS A 456 -40.66 10.73 -8.37
CA CYS A 456 -41.37 11.27 -7.20
C CYS A 456 -42.40 10.36 -6.50
N TYR A 457 -42.12 9.96 -5.26
CA TYR A 457 -43.05 10.14 -4.13
C TYR A 457 -42.29 10.01 -2.80
N LEU A 458 -42.22 11.12 -2.05
CA LEU A 458 -42.11 11.08 -0.59
C LEU A 458 -43.32 10.34 -0.01
N PRO A 459 -43.19 9.76 1.19
CA PRO A 459 -44.04 10.28 2.24
C PRO A 459 -43.28 10.59 3.53
N LEU A 460 -43.58 11.79 4.03
CA LEU A 460 -43.50 12.17 5.43
C LEU A 460 -44.19 11.12 6.30
N LEU A 461 -43.46 10.50 7.22
CA LEU A 461 -44.03 9.95 8.44
C LEU A 461 -43.18 10.39 9.63
N SER A 462 -43.63 11.50 10.20
CA SER A 462 -43.49 11.84 11.60
C SER A 462 -44.09 10.72 12.46
N HIS A 463 -43.33 10.17 13.41
CA HIS A 463 -43.83 9.95 14.76
C HIS A 463 -42.73 9.52 15.75
N ARG A 464 -42.60 10.37 16.78
CA ARG A 464 -42.51 10.05 18.22
C ARG A 464 -41.32 9.20 18.69
N SER A 465 -40.37 9.92 19.27
CA SER A 465 -39.51 9.46 20.36
C SER A 465 -40.34 8.91 21.54
N PRO A 466 -39.97 7.75 22.12
CA PRO A 466 -40.39 7.39 23.45
C PRO A 466 -39.46 8.05 24.48
N ARG A 467 -40.05 8.85 25.37
CA ARG A 467 -39.41 9.32 26.60
C ARG A 467 -39.09 8.11 27.50
N LEU A 468 -37.85 8.00 27.95
CA LEU A 468 -37.47 7.16 29.08
C LEU A 468 -38.02 7.77 30.38
N PRO A 469 -38.66 7.01 31.28
CA PRO A 469 -38.99 7.49 32.60
C PRO A 469 -37.73 7.44 33.48
N GLY A 470 -37.46 8.56 34.16
CA GLY A 470 -36.49 8.62 35.25
C GLY A 470 -36.87 7.68 36.38
N ARG A 471 -35.85 7.13 37.04
CA ARG A 471 -36.00 6.53 38.36
C ARG A 471 -34.98 7.11 39.32
N ASP A 472 -35.54 7.43 40.48
CA ASP A 472 -34.94 8.07 41.61
C ASP A 472 -33.76 7.34 42.21
N THR A 473 -32.85 8.19 42.68
CA THR A 473 -32.06 8.09 43.91
C THR A 473 -32.51 7.01 44.91
N ARG A 474 -31.56 6.15 45.31
CA ARG A 474 -31.47 5.67 46.70
C ARG A 474 -30.02 5.35 47.08
N SER A 475 -29.52 6.22 47.93
CA SER A 475 -28.41 6.06 48.87
C SER A 475 -28.39 4.66 49.53
N ALA A 476 -27.23 4.00 49.50
CA ALA A 476 -26.82 3.10 50.57
C ALA A 476 -25.34 3.35 50.88
N ARG A 477 -25.11 4.05 51.99
CA ARG A 477 -23.83 4.09 52.70
C ARG A 477 -23.56 2.70 53.29
N LEU A 478 -22.39 2.14 53.02
CA LEU A 478 -21.77 1.15 53.90
C LEU A 478 -20.33 1.61 54.16
N THR A 479 -20.14 2.18 55.34
CA THR A 479 -18.87 2.32 56.03
C THR A 479 -18.51 0.99 56.67
N ALA A 480 -17.37 0.41 56.31
CA ALA A 480 -16.60 -0.45 57.20
C ALA A 480 -15.12 -0.39 56.80
N THR A 481 -14.30 -0.15 57.81
CA THR A 481 -12.88 0.18 57.79
C THR A 481 -11.96 -1.03 57.78
N SER A 482 -10.78 -0.81 57.19
CA SER A 482 -9.45 -1.35 57.55
C SER A 482 -9.21 -2.86 57.58
N SER A 483 -8.35 -3.35 56.68
CA SER A 483 -6.93 -3.61 56.97
C SER A 483 -6.29 -4.42 55.83
N GLY A 484 -4.99 -4.18 55.56
CA GLY A 484 -4.13 -5.21 54.98
C GLY A 484 -3.43 -4.89 53.65
N ALA A 485 -2.10 -4.71 53.76
CA ALA A 485 -1.07 -5.07 52.79
C ALA A 485 -0.78 -4.11 51.60
N GLN A 486 0.17 -3.21 51.89
CA GLN A 486 1.19 -2.71 50.96
C GLN A 486 2.07 -3.84 50.38
N ARG A 487 2.75 -3.50 49.27
CA ARG A 487 3.89 -4.17 48.56
C ARG A 487 3.46 -4.92 47.29
N LEU A 488 4.11 -4.82 46.13
CA LEU A 488 5.46 -4.40 45.75
C LEU A 488 5.44 -4.00 44.26
N CYS A 489 6.04 -2.85 43.92
CA CYS A 489 6.64 -2.60 42.60
C CYS A 489 8.13 -2.34 42.82
N ARG A 490 8.97 -3.17 42.18
CA ARG A 490 10.30 -2.80 41.71
C ARG A 490 10.49 -3.45 40.35
#